data_AF-A0A970XEC7-F1
#
_entry.id   AF-A0A970XEC7-F1
#
_cell.length_a   1.000
_cell.length_b   1.000
_cell.length_c   1.000
_cell.angle_alpha   90.00
_cell.angle_beta   90.00
_cell.angle_gamma   90.00
#
_symmetry.space_group_name_H-M   'P 1'
#
loop_
_entity.id
_entity.type
_entity.pdbx_description
1 polymer ?
#
loop_
_entity_poly.entity_id
_entity_poly.type
_entity_poly.pdbx_seq_one_letter_code
_entity_poly.pdbx_strand_id
1 'polypeptide(L)'
;MRFVPASCLREGMKVARTLYGRNSERLLTEGIVLNKSYIDSIRRMSFAGVYINDDLSRDIEIINTISDELRIETMNGIKKTFIEAKNSRDPRVKVDEISTHVDTIIDELLSNKNMMVNMLDLKCFDNYTYLHSVNVAVLSIITGIALGLERAVLSRLGLSALLHDIGKVFIDINI
;
A
#
# COMPACT_ATOMS: atom_id res chain seq x y z
N MET A 1 2.88 18.51 -0.19
CA MET A 1 3.50 17.68 -1.26
C MET A 1 2.45 17.25 -2.29
N ARG A 2 2.81 16.89 -3.54
CA ARG A 2 1.83 16.39 -4.53
C ARG A 2 2.37 15.21 -5.34
N PHE A 3 1.48 14.34 -5.82
CA PHE A 3 1.84 13.27 -6.74
C PHE A 3 2.13 13.83 -8.15
N VAL A 4 3.26 13.45 -8.73
CA VAL A 4 3.64 13.79 -10.10
C VAL A 4 3.77 12.51 -10.91
N PRO A 5 2.94 12.31 -11.95
CA PRO A 5 3.05 11.13 -12.82
C PRO A 5 4.44 10.99 -13.44
N ALA A 6 4.90 9.76 -13.66
CA ALA A 6 6.22 9.47 -14.21
C ALA A 6 6.49 10.12 -15.58
N SER A 7 5.43 10.35 -16.37
CA SER A 7 5.46 11.09 -17.63
C SER A 7 5.76 12.59 -17.44
N CYS A 8 5.39 13.15 -16.29
CA CYS A 8 5.51 14.57 -15.97
C CYS A 8 6.74 14.92 -15.09
N LEU A 9 7.54 13.93 -14.69
CA LEU A 9 8.74 14.15 -13.88
C LEU A 9 9.81 14.93 -14.66
N ARG A 10 10.47 15.84 -13.95
CA ARG A 10 11.55 16.69 -14.48
C ARG A 10 12.73 16.71 -13.52
N GLU A 11 13.92 16.92 -14.09
CA GLU A 11 15.13 17.12 -13.29
C GLU A 11 14.96 18.35 -12.38
N GLY A 12 15.50 18.28 -11.16
CA GLY A 12 15.37 19.34 -10.17
C GLY A 12 14.15 19.21 -9.23
N MET A 13 13.20 18.31 -9.52
CA MET A 13 12.10 18.03 -8.59
C MET A 13 12.60 17.33 -7.33
N LYS A 14 12.15 17.77 -6.15
CA LYS A 14 12.56 17.19 -4.85
C LYS A 14 11.54 16.17 -4.36
N VAL A 15 11.99 14.95 -4.09
CA VAL A 15 11.14 13.87 -3.61
C VAL A 15 10.65 14.17 -2.20
N ALA A 16 9.34 14.05 -2.01
CA ALA A 16 8.65 14.34 -0.77
C ALA A 16 8.36 13.09 0.08
N ARG A 17 8.46 11.89 -0.51
CA ARG A 17 8.21 10.64 0.20
C ARG A 17 9.14 9.55 -0.32
N THR A 18 9.68 8.74 0.60
CA THR A 18 10.55 7.62 0.24
C THR A 18 9.82 6.63 -0.67
N LEU A 19 10.43 6.32 -1.82
CA LEU A 19 9.97 5.32 -2.77
C LEU A 19 10.58 3.97 -2.42
N TYR A 20 9.74 2.96 -2.25
CA TYR A 20 10.14 1.58 -1.93
C TYR A 20 9.98 0.64 -3.13
N GLY A 21 10.86 -0.36 -3.21
CA GLY A 21 10.87 -1.40 -4.24
C GLY A 21 10.11 -2.67 -3.86
N ARG A 22 10.22 -3.72 -4.68
CA ARG A 22 9.43 -4.96 -4.57
C ARG A 22 9.71 -5.73 -3.28
N ASN A 23 10.91 -5.57 -2.73
CA ASN A 23 11.40 -6.30 -1.57
C ASN A 23 11.52 -5.39 -0.34
N SER A 24 10.77 -4.28 -0.28
CA SER A 24 10.82 -3.30 0.79
C SER A 24 12.16 -2.54 0.88
N GLU A 25 12.99 -2.61 -0.16
CA GLU A 25 14.21 -1.83 -0.28
C GLU A 25 13.88 -0.35 -0.55
N ARG A 26 14.64 0.56 0.04
CA ARG A 26 14.51 2.00 -0.25
C ARG A 26 15.19 2.30 -1.57
N LEU A 27 14.40 2.67 -2.58
CA LEU A 27 14.91 3.02 -3.91
C LEU A 27 15.28 4.49 -4.01
N LEU A 28 14.43 5.35 -3.44
CA LEU A 28 14.63 6.78 -3.49
C LEU A 28 14.16 7.41 -2.18
N THR A 29 15.09 7.94 -1.40
CA THR A 29 14.79 8.55 -0.10
C THR A 29 14.13 9.91 -0.27
N GLU A 30 13.25 10.25 0.67
CA GLU A 30 12.76 11.62 0.84
C GLU A 30 13.92 12.64 0.85
N GLY A 31 13.67 13.78 0.19
CA GLY A 31 14.61 14.89 0.09
C GLY A 31 15.57 14.83 -1.10
N ILE A 32 15.66 13.69 -1.80
CA ILE A 32 16.49 13.55 -3.01
C ILE A 32 15.96 14.43 -4.14
N VAL A 33 16.86 15.10 -4.85
CA VAL A 33 16.55 15.84 -6.07
C VAL A 33 16.65 14.90 -7.27
N LEU A 34 15.60 14.83 -8.08
CA LEU A 34 15.55 14.00 -9.27
C LEU A 34 16.55 14.48 -10.33
N ASN A 35 17.33 13.54 -10.84
CA ASN A 35 18.15 13.69 -12.04
C ASN A 35 17.62 12.74 -13.12
N LYS A 36 18.18 12.83 -14.33
CA LYS A 36 17.76 11.98 -15.45
C LYS A 36 17.79 10.47 -15.13
N SER A 37 18.85 10.00 -14.45
CA SER A 37 19.00 8.58 -14.10
C SER A 37 17.90 8.08 -13.16
N TYR A 38 17.52 8.88 -12.16
CA TYR A 38 16.41 8.55 -11.26
C TYR A 38 15.08 8.49 -12.01
N ILE A 39 14.80 9.48 -12.89
CA ILE A 39 13.56 9.52 -13.68
C ILE A 39 13.47 8.30 -14.60
N ASP A 40 14.56 7.96 -15.28
CA ASP A 40 14.62 6.80 -16.17
C ASP A 40 14.43 5.49 -15.39
N SER A 41 14.95 5.39 -14.16
CA SER A 41 14.77 4.23 -13.29
C SER A 41 13.31 4.10 -12.81
N ILE A 42 12.69 5.20 -12.39
CA ILE A 42 11.26 5.24 -11.99
C ILE A 42 10.38 4.74 -13.13
N ARG A 43 10.63 5.20 -14.36
CA ARG A 43 9.90 4.78 -15.57
C ARG A 43 10.14 3.31 -15.91
N ARG A 44 11.40 2.85 -15.86
CA ARG A 44 11.77 1.47 -16.17
C ARG A 44 11.16 0.47 -15.19
N MET A 45 11.06 0.86 -13.92
CA MET A 45 10.40 0.06 -12.88
C MET A 45 8.87 0.20 -12.91
N SER A 46 8.31 0.87 -13.92
CA SER A 46 6.87 1.05 -14.14
C SER A 46 6.13 1.73 -12.98
N PHE A 47 6.82 2.56 -12.18
CA PHE A 47 6.16 3.38 -11.18
C PHE A 47 5.23 4.40 -11.84
N ALA A 48 4.03 4.56 -11.31
CA ALA A 48 3.06 5.53 -11.81
C ALA A 48 3.57 6.98 -11.68
N GLY A 49 4.44 7.26 -10.71
CA GLY A 49 4.96 8.58 -10.41
C GLY A 49 5.65 8.64 -9.05
N VAL A 50 5.97 9.84 -8.58
CA VAL A 50 6.50 10.08 -7.23
C VAL A 50 5.87 11.32 -6.60
N TYR A 51 5.84 11.36 -5.27
CA TYR A 51 5.46 12.56 -4.53
C TYR A 51 6.60 13.58 -4.54
N ILE A 52 6.32 14.81 -4.94
CA ILE A 52 7.29 15.92 -5.04
C ILE A 52 6.87 17.05 -4.10
N ASN A 53 7.88 17.70 -3.50
CA ASN A 53 7.75 18.94 -2.76
C ASN A 53 8.06 20.10 -3.71
N ASP A 54 7.07 20.97 -3.94
CA ASP A 54 7.20 22.21 -4.70
C ASP A 54 6.38 23.33 -4.07
N ASP A 55 6.61 24.56 -4.52
CA ASP A 55 5.93 25.75 -3.98
C ASP A 55 4.41 25.70 -4.16
N LEU A 56 3.94 24.96 -5.16
CA LEU A 56 2.52 24.72 -5.45
C LEU A 56 1.86 23.76 -4.44
N SER A 57 2.65 23.05 -3.63
CA SER A 57 2.16 22.03 -2.71
C SER A 57 2.44 22.32 -1.24
N ARG A 58 2.80 23.58 -0.91
CA ARG A 58 3.02 24.05 0.47
C ARG A 58 1.77 23.93 1.35
N ASP A 59 0.59 24.13 0.78
CA ASP A 59 -0.69 24.07 1.50
C ASP A 59 -1.46 22.76 1.26
N ILE A 60 -0.82 21.78 0.62
CA ILE A 60 -1.42 20.46 0.35
C ILE A 60 -0.92 19.48 1.41
N GLU A 61 -1.74 19.25 2.45
CA GLU A 61 -1.59 18.12 3.36
C GLU A 61 -2.13 16.86 2.66
N ILE A 62 -1.25 15.88 2.46
CA ILE A 62 -1.69 14.56 2.02
C ILE A 62 -2.13 13.78 3.25
N ILE A 63 -3.43 13.57 3.35
CA ILE A 63 -4.01 12.70 4.37
C ILE A 63 -3.95 11.27 3.81
N ASN A 64 -3.08 10.44 4.37
CA ASN A 64 -3.07 9.03 4.01
C ASN A 64 -4.34 8.33 4.51
N THR A 65 -4.82 7.32 3.78
CA THR A 65 -5.97 6.52 4.23
C THR A 65 -5.66 5.76 5.52
N ILE A 66 -4.44 5.19 5.57
CA ILE A 66 -3.82 4.56 6.73
C ILE A 66 -2.36 5.03 6.84
N SER A 67 -1.77 4.96 8.02
CA SER A 67 -0.36 5.31 8.26
C SER A 67 0.57 4.47 7.39
N ASP A 68 1.72 5.06 7.04
CA ASP A 68 2.71 4.40 6.19
C ASP A 68 3.37 3.24 6.90
N GLU A 69 3.59 3.41 8.20
CA GLU A 69 4.05 2.39 9.13
C GLU A 69 3.11 1.19 9.12
N LEU A 70 1.82 1.38 9.39
CA LEU A 70 0.83 0.29 9.41
C LEU A 70 0.74 -0.41 8.05
N ARG A 71 0.80 0.35 6.95
CA ARG A 71 0.80 -0.21 5.60
C ARG A 71 2.02 -1.12 5.36
N ILE A 72 3.21 -0.68 5.76
CA ILE A 72 4.45 -1.45 5.62
C ILE A 72 4.43 -2.68 6.53
N GLU A 73 3.99 -2.55 7.77
CA GLU A 73 3.85 -3.65 8.73
C GLU A 73 2.88 -4.71 8.22
N THR A 74 1.70 -4.29 7.75
CA THR A 74 0.70 -5.18 7.16
C THR A 74 1.25 -5.92 5.94
N MET A 75 1.95 -5.20 5.05
CA MET A 75 2.59 -5.77 3.87
C MET A 75 3.67 -6.79 4.22
N ASN A 76 4.49 -6.53 5.24
CA ASN A 76 5.51 -7.47 5.69
C ASN A 76 4.88 -8.71 6.34
N GLY A 77 3.82 -8.52 7.14
CA GLY A 77 3.05 -9.59 7.75
C GLY A 77 2.43 -10.52 6.71
N ILE A 78 1.76 -9.98 5.69
CA ILE A 78 1.18 -10.81 4.60
C ILE A 78 2.26 -11.55 3.82
N LYS A 79 3.40 -10.91 3.53
CA LYS A 79 4.53 -11.56 2.84
C LYS A 79 5.04 -12.76 3.64
N LYS A 80 5.19 -12.61 4.96
CA LYS A 80 5.58 -13.70 5.86
C LYS A 80 4.53 -14.82 5.85
N THR A 81 3.25 -14.49 6.03
CA THR A 81 2.13 -15.45 5.98
C THR A 81 2.11 -16.24 4.66
N PHE A 82 2.34 -15.58 3.53
CA PHE A 82 2.34 -16.21 2.21
C PHE A 82 3.55 -17.15 2.01
N ILE A 83 4.72 -16.76 2.50
CA ILE A 83 5.94 -17.61 2.48
C ILE A 83 5.75 -18.83 3.38
N GLU A 84 5.20 -18.65 4.58
CA GLU A 84 4.90 -19.74 5.50
C GLU A 84 3.88 -20.71 4.88
N ALA A 85 2.81 -20.19 4.28
CA ALA A 85 1.80 -20.99 3.58
C ALA A 85 2.40 -21.83 2.45
N LYS A 86 3.32 -21.26 1.67
CA LYS A 86 3.98 -21.96 0.56
C LYS A 86 4.91 -23.09 1.03
N ASN A 87 5.61 -22.89 2.14
CA ASN A 87 6.62 -23.82 2.64
C ASN A 87 6.04 -24.88 3.61
N SER A 88 4.85 -24.64 4.15
CA SER A 88 4.20 -25.54 5.09
C SER A 88 3.57 -26.75 4.40
N ARG A 89 3.68 -27.92 5.03
CA ARG A 89 2.87 -29.12 4.68
C ARG A 89 1.51 -29.13 5.38
N ASP A 90 1.32 -28.27 6.39
CA ASP A 90 0.04 -28.04 7.06
C ASP A 90 -0.68 -26.88 6.35
N PRO A 91 -1.90 -27.09 5.82
CA PRO A 91 -2.66 -26.02 5.16
C PRO A 91 -3.16 -24.94 6.13
N ARG A 92 -3.03 -25.14 7.45
CA ARG A 92 -3.41 -24.15 8.45
C ARG A 92 -2.28 -23.14 8.63
N VAL A 93 -2.57 -21.90 8.23
CA VAL A 93 -1.65 -20.76 8.37
C VAL A 93 -2.08 -19.93 9.57
N LYS A 94 -1.13 -19.53 10.41
CA LYS A 94 -1.41 -18.60 11.51
C LYS A 94 -1.59 -17.20 10.95
N VAL A 95 -2.65 -16.54 11.38
CA VAL A 95 -3.05 -15.22 10.87
C VAL A 95 -3.21 -14.17 11.97
N ASP A 96 -2.80 -14.48 13.20
CA ASP A 96 -3.01 -13.61 14.37
C ASP A 96 -2.35 -12.23 14.20
N GLU A 97 -1.13 -12.19 13.65
CA GLU A 97 -0.37 -10.97 13.37
C GLU A 97 -1.12 -10.07 12.38
N ILE A 98 -1.50 -10.61 11.22
CA ILE A 98 -2.21 -9.84 10.19
C ILE A 98 -3.65 -9.50 10.58
N SER A 99 -4.30 -10.32 11.43
CA SER A 99 -5.61 -10.00 11.99
C SER A 99 -5.53 -8.78 12.90
N THR A 100 -4.46 -8.67 13.69
CA THR A 100 -4.19 -7.49 14.53
C THR A 100 -4.01 -6.25 13.66
N HIS A 101 -3.25 -6.36 12.58
CA HIS A 101 -3.09 -5.24 11.63
C HIS A 101 -4.41 -4.83 10.99
N VAL A 102 -5.29 -5.77 10.63
CA VAL A 102 -6.62 -5.47 10.10
C VAL A 102 -7.46 -4.69 11.11
N ASP A 103 -7.42 -5.07 12.39
CA ASP A 103 -8.14 -4.33 13.44
C ASP A 103 -7.60 -2.90 13.60
N THR A 104 -6.27 -2.72 13.55
CA THR A 104 -5.66 -1.38 13.56
C THR A 104 -6.06 -0.56 12.34
N ILE A 105 -6.14 -1.17 11.15
CA ILE A 105 -6.63 -0.51 9.93
C ILE A 105 -8.07 -0.03 10.13
N ILE A 106 -8.95 -0.88 10.70
CA ILE A 106 -10.33 -0.50 10.99
C ILE A 106 -10.38 0.70 11.94
N ASP A 107 -9.56 0.71 12.98
CA ASP A 107 -9.52 1.79 13.96
C ASP A 107 -9.04 3.12 13.33
N GLU A 108 -7.97 3.09 12.52
CA GLU A 108 -7.52 4.27 11.77
C GLU A 108 -8.60 4.78 10.81
N LEU A 109 -9.25 3.88 10.06
CA LEU A 109 -10.29 4.24 9.10
C LEU A 109 -11.52 4.86 9.78
N LEU A 110 -11.98 4.30 10.90
CA LEU A 110 -13.12 4.84 11.66
C LEU A 110 -12.80 6.20 12.31
N SER A 111 -11.53 6.46 12.61
CA SER A 111 -11.09 7.75 13.15
C SER A 111 -10.93 8.84 12.08
N ASN A 112 -10.84 8.46 10.79
CA ASN A 112 -10.56 9.37 9.68
C ASN A 112 -11.85 9.92 9.05
N LYS A 113 -12.09 11.23 9.18
CA LYS A 113 -13.31 11.88 8.64
C LYS A 113 -13.31 12.10 7.12
N ASN A 114 -12.18 11.94 6.43
CA ASN A 114 -11.99 12.31 5.02
C ASN A 114 -11.74 11.09 4.09
N MET A 115 -12.31 9.92 4.41
CA MET A 115 -12.01 8.63 3.75
C MET A 115 -12.12 8.64 2.21
N MET A 116 -13.09 9.37 1.63
CA MET A 116 -13.29 9.42 0.16
C MET A 116 -12.13 10.11 -0.59
N VAL A 117 -11.57 11.18 -0.05
CA VAL A 117 -10.44 11.90 -0.69
C VAL A 117 -9.18 11.02 -0.70
N ASN A 118 -9.05 10.15 0.30
CA ASN A 118 -7.84 9.35 0.52
C ASN A 118 -7.79 8.09 -0.36
N MET A 119 -8.91 7.65 -0.97
CA MET A 119 -8.89 6.49 -1.89
C MET A 119 -7.98 6.69 -3.11
N LEU A 120 -7.73 7.94 -3.52
CA LEU A 120 -6.80 8.27 -4.60
C LEU A 120 -5.36 7.85 -4.26
N ASP A 121 -4.99 7.88 -2.97
CA ASP A 121 -3.69 7.43 -2.47
C ASP A 121 -3.45 5.94 -2.79
N LEU A 122 -4.46 5.09 -2.57
CA LEU A 122 -4.36 3.65 -2.77
C LEU A 122 -4.03 3.29 -4.23
N LYS A 123 -4.57 4.05 -5.19
CA LYS A 123 -4.31 3.83 -6.63
C LYS A 123 -2.86 4.13 -7.04
N CYS A 124 -2.20 5.07 -6.37
CA CYS A 124 -0.81 5.43 -6.66
C CYS A 124 0.18 4.35 -6.20
N PHE A 125 -0.22 3.49 -5.25
CA PHE A 125 0.63 2.49 -4.61
C PHE A 125 0.45 1.06 -5.16
N ASP A 126 -0.52 0.81 -6.05
CA ASP A 126 -0.99 -0.55 -6.42
C ASP A 126 -0.04 -1.40 -7.29
N ASN A 127 1.21 -1.00 -7.47
CA ASN A 127 2.16 -1.68 -8.38
C ASN A 127 2.78 -2.98 -7.82
N TYR A 128 2.33 -3.47 -6.66
CA TYR A 128 2.93 -4.63 -5.98
C TYR A 128 1.88 -5.59 -5.44
N THR A 129 2.05 -6.90 -5.63
CA THR A 129 1.06 -7.93 -5.26
C THR A 129 0.66 -7.90 -3.78
N TYR A 130 1.59 -7.74 -2.85
CA TYR A 130 1.26 -7.64 -1.41
C TYR A 130 0.59 -6.31 -1.05
N LEU A 131 1.01 -5.23 -1.72
CA LEU A 131 0.42 -3.91 -1.53
C LEU A 131 -0.99 -3.83 -2.12
N HIS A 132 -1.23 -4.57 -3.21
CA HIS A 132 -2.54 -4.80 -3.78
C HIS A 132 -3.47 -5.48 -2.77
N SER A 133 -3.03 -6.55 -2.12
CA SER A 133 -3.80 -7.19 -1.04
C SER A 133 -4.15 -6.21 0.09
N VAL A 134 -3.21 -5.35 0.51
CA VAL A 134 -3.47 -4.33 1.54
C VAL A 134 -4.48 -3.30 1.02
N ASN A 135 -4.33 -2.81 -0.20
CA ASN A 135 -5.24 -1.84 -0.80
C ASN A 135 -6.66 -2.41 -0.97
N VAL A 136 -6.80 -3.66 -1.43
CA VAL A 136 -8.07 -4.37 -1.55
C VAL A 136 -8.72 -4.55 -0.17
N ALA A 137 -7.95 -4.87 0.87
CA ALA A 137 -8.46 -4.95 2.24
C ALA A 137 -8.99 -3.60 2.72
N VAL A 138 -8.21 -2.52 2.55
CA VAL A 138 -8.62 -1.16 2.91
C VAL A 138 -9.90 -0.75 2.18
N LEU A 139 -9.98 -0.92 0.86
CA LEU A 139 -11.18 -0.60 0.07
C LEU A 139 -12.40 -1.42 0.49
N SER A 140 -12.19 -2.70 0.78
CA SER A 140 -13.27 -3.59 1.27
C SER A 140 -13.79 -3.13 2.63
N ILE A 141 -12.90 -2.78 3.56
CA ILE A 141 -13.28 -2.28 4.88
C ILE A 141 -14.02 -0.95 4.75
N ILE A 142 -13.52 0.00 3.95
CA ILE A 142 -14.20 1.28 3.72
C ILE A 142 -15.61 1.06 3.15
N THR A 143 -15.75 0.14 2.20
CA THR A 143 -17.05 -0.23 1.63
C THR A 143 -17.97 -0.81 2.72
N GLY A 144 -17.45 -1.71 3.57
CA GLY A 144 -18.20 -2.26 4.69
C GLY A 144 -18.63 -1.20 5.71
N ILE A 145 -17.77 -0.24 6.02
CA ILE A 145 -18.09 0.91 6.90
C ILE A 145 -19.21 1.74 6.27
N ALA A 146 -19.13 2.04 4.98
CA ALA A 146 -20.17 2.78 4.27
C ALA A 146 -21.53 2.04 4.25
N LEU A 147 -21.50 0.71 4.28
CA LEU A 147 -22.70 -0.15 4.40
C LEU A 147 -23.20 -0.32 5.84
N GLY A 148 -22.52 0.28 6.83
CA GLY A 148 -22.90 0.16 8.25
C GLY A 148 -22.65 -1.21 8.86
N LEU A 149 -21.70 -1.98 8.33
CA LEU A 149 -21.34 -3.29 8.88
C LEU A 149 -20.69 -3.17 10.25
N GLU A 150 -21.00 -4.10 11.14
CA GLU A 150 -20.42 -4.14 12.49
C GLU A 150 -18.93 -4.50 12.47
N ARG A 151 -18.18 -4.06 13.50
CA ARG A 151 -16.72 -4.25 13.59
C ARG A 151 -16.30 -5.71 13.41
N ALA A 152 -17.01 -6.67 13.99
CA ALA A 152 -16.69 -8.09 13.83
C ALA A 152 -16.80 -8.57 12.37
N VAL A 153 -17.75 -8.02 11.61
CA VAL A 153 -17.91 -8.30 10.18
C VAL A 153 -16.80 -7.59 9.38
N LEU A 154 -16.45 -6.37 9.75
CA LEU A 154 -15.33 -5.63 9.14
C LEU A 154 -14.00 -6.35 9.31
N SER A 155 -13.69 -6.88 10.51
CA SER A 155 -12.46 -7.63 10.76
C SER A 155 -12.38 -8.88 9.88
N ARG A 156 -13.49 -9.62 9.76
CA ARG A 156 -13.57 -10.80 8.88
C ARG A 156 -13.44 -10.42 7.41
N LEU A 157 -14.09 -9.34 6.98
CA LEU A 157 -14.03 -8.83 5.61
C LEU A 157 -12.61 -8.39 5.25
N GLY A 158 -11.98 -7.59 6.11
CA GLY A 158 -10.62 -7.11 5.94
C GLY A 158 -9.60 -8.24 5.87
N LEU A 159 -9.68 -9.20 6.79
CA LEU A 159 -8.80 -10.37 6.77
C LEU A 159 -9.00 -11.23 5.51
N SER A 160 -10.26 -11.44 5.10
CA SER A 160 -10.57 -12.22 3.88
C SER A 160 -10.05 -11.51 2.63
N ALA A 161 -10.23 -10.19 2.55
CA ALA A 161 -9.74 -9.36 1.45
C ALA A 161 -8.21 -9.32 1.41
N LEU A 162 -7.55 -9.26 2.57
CA LEU A 162 -6.09 -9.29 2.66
C LEU A 162 -5.53 -10.63 2.15
N LEU A 163 -6.22 -11.73 2.45
CA LEU A 163 -5.78 -13.09 2.08
C LEU A 163 -6.34 -13.61 0.75
N HIS A 164 -7.16 -12.83 0.04
CA HIS A 164 -7.94 -13.33 -1.12
C HIS A 164 -7.09 -14.00 -2.20
N ASP A 165 -5.85 -13.52 -2.38
CA ASP A 165 -4.89 -13.95 -3.39
C ASP A 165 -3.86 -14.95 -2.86
N ILE A 166 -3.99 -15.48 -1.63
CA ILE A 166 -3.02 -16.43 -1.05
C ILE A 166 -2.81 -17.66 -1.91
N GLY A 167 -3.84 -18.10 -2.65
CA GLY A 167 -3.73 -19.23 -3.58
C GLY A 167 -2.71 -19.01 -4.72
N LYS A 168 -2.42 -17.76 -5.09
CA LYS A 168 -1.46 -17.44 -6.16
C LYS A 168 -0.02 -17.86 -5.80
N VAL A 169 0.31 -18.06 -4.52
CA VAL A 169 1.66 -18.52 -4.12
C VAL A 169 1.98 -19.94 -4.59
N PHE A 170 0.95 -20.72 -4.95
CA PHE A 170 1.04 -22.10 -5.42
C PHE A 170 1.02 -22.24 -6.94
N ILE A 171 0.84 -21.13 -7.67
CA ILE A 171 0.78 -21.11 -9.14
C ILE A 171 2.13 -20.61 -9.68
N ASP A 172 2.62 -21.24 -10.75
CA ASP A 172 3.85 -20.79 -11.42
C ASP A 172 3.63 -19.45 -12.14
N ILE A 173 4.64 -18.58 -12.08
CA ILE A 173 4.61 -17.21 -12.65
C ILE A 173 4.53 -17.20 -14.19
N ASN A 174 4.65 -18.37 -14.84
CA ASN A 174 4.70 -18.51 -16.30
C ASN A 174 3.40 -19.03 -16.93
N ILE A 175 2.27 -18.94 -16.23
CA ILE A 175 0.93 -19.25 -16.76
C ILE A 175 0.16 -17.96 -17.04
#